data_AF-A0A660C4X4-F1
#
_entry.id   AF-A0A660C4X4-F1
#
_cell.length_a   1.000
_cell.length_b   1.000
_cell.length_c   1.000
_cell.angle_alpha   90.00
_cell.angle_beta   90.00
_cell.angle_gamma   90.00
#
_symmetry.space_group_name_H-M   'P 1'
#
loop_
_entity.id
_entity.type
_entity.pdbx_description
1 polymer ?
#
loop_
_entity_poly.entity_id
_entity_poly.type
_entity_poly.pdbx_seq_one_letter_code
_entity_poly.pdbx_strand_id
1 'polypeptide(L)' 'MNQAFNEFVSAFEAHHKARPDLRRGQAAYETLWKWDLRLASKVDGSEIDPYYVGERLSGFLEWVAAHLKAAS' A
#
# COMPACT_ATOMS: atom_id res chain seq x y z
N MET A 1 -6.35 -3.17 16.44
CA MET A 1 -5.62 -2.95 15.18
C MET A 1 -6.48 -3.54 14.07
N ASN A 2 -6.69 -2.85 12.94
CA ASN A 2 -7.64 -3.28 11.90
C ASN A 2 -7.17 -4.57 11.19
N GLN A 3 -8.01 -5.61 11.17
CA GLN A 3 -7.69 -6.89 10.53
C GLN A 3 -7.36 -6.73 9.04
N ALA A 4 -8.13 -5.96 8.29
CA ALA A 4 -7.89 -5.74 6.86
C ALA A 4 -6.53 -5.06 6.59
N PHE A 5 -6.10 -4.16 7.48
CA PHE A 5 -4.79 -3.53 7.38
C PHE A 5 -3.64 -4.52 7.67
N ASN A 6 -3.81 -5.40 8.66
CA ASN A 6 -2.80 -6.42 8.99
C ASN A 6 -2.62 -7.43 7.85
N GLU A 7 -3.72 -7.82 7.21
CA GLU A 7 -3.68 -8.69 6.04
C GLU A 7 -2.98 -7.95 4.87
N PHE A 8 -3.23 -6.64 4.68
CA PHE A 8 -2.58 -5.84 3.65
C PHE A 8 -1.06 -5.78 3.83
N VAL A 9 -0.61 -5.48 5.05
CA VAL A 9 0.83 -5.44 5.37
C VAL A 9 1.47 -6.81 5.11
N SER A 10 0.78 -7.89 5.48
CA SER A 10 1.27 -9.25 5.24
C SER A 10 1.42 -9.56 3.74
N ALA A 11 0.43 -9.18 2.93
CA ALA A 11 0.48 -9.34 1.47
C ALA A 11 1.58 -8.49 0.83
N PHE A 12 1.75 -7.25 1.31
CA PHE A 12 2.81 -6.35 0.85
C PHE A 12 4.21 -6.93 1.13
N GLU A 13 4.48 -7.37 2.35
CA GLU A 13 5.80 -7.95 2.70
C GLU A 13 6.07 -9.24 1.90
N ALA A 14 5.05 -10.07 1.68
CA ALA A 14 5.17 -11.26 0.84
C ALA A 14 5.50 -10.90 -0.62
N HIS A 15 4.83 -9.88 -1.17
CA HIS A 15 5.06 -9.40 -2.53
C HIS A 15 6.47 -8.82 -2.70
N HIS A 16 6.91 -7.98 -1.76
CA HIS A 16 8.26 -7.42 -1.78
C HIS A 16 9.34 -8.49 -1.63
N LYS A 17 9.14 -9.49 -0.76
CA LYS A 17 10.05 -10.62 -0.62
C LYS A 17 10.17 -11.44 -1.91
N ALA A 18 9.07 -11.61 -2.65
CA ALA A 18 9.05 -12.32 -3.93
C ALA A 18 9.65 -11.50 -5.08
N ARG A 19 9.68 -10.16 -4.94
CA ARG A 19 10.15 -9.20 -5.94
C ARG A 19 11.13 -8.21 -5.30
N PRO A 20 12.34 -8.66 -4.93
CA PRO A 20 13.34 -7.81 -4.26
C PRO A 20 13.87 -6.71 -5.17
N ASP A 21 13.63 -6.80 -6.48
CA ASP A 21 13.89 -5.75 -7.47
C ASP A 21 12.97 -4.53 -7.28
N LEU A 22 11.78 -4.72 -6.71
CA LEU A 22 10.84 -3.63 -6.46
C LEU A 22 11.26 -2.85 -5.22
N ARG A 23 11.23 -1.52 -5.33
CA ARG A 23 11.29 -0.65 -4.16
C ARG A 23 10.06 -0.92 -3.28
N ARG A 24 10.22 -0.81 -1.96
CA ARG A 24 9.12 -1.09 -1.01
C ARG A 24 7.84 -0.29 -1.28
N GLY A 25 7.97 0.99 -1.63
CA GLY A 25 6.83 1.84 -1.98
C GLY A 25 6.06 1.34 -3.21
N GLN A 26 6.79 1.01 -4.28
CA GLN A 26 6.22 0.38 -5.47
C GLN A 26 5.54 -0.96 -5.15
N ALA A 27 6.18 -1.83 -4.36
CA ALA A 27 5.58 -3.09 -3.94
C ALA A 27 4.30 -2.88 -3.12
N ALA A 28 4.26 -1.87 -2.24
CA ALA A 28 3.08 -1.54 -1.44
C ALA A 28 1.93 -1.00 -2.31
N TYR A 29 2.20 -0.10 -3.25
CA TYR A 29 1.21 0.41 -4.20
C TYR A 29 0.67 -0.71 -5.11
N GLU A 30 1.54 -1.53 -5.71
CA GLU A 30 1.11 -2.64 -6.57
C GLU A 30 0.31 -3.69 -5.79
N THR A 31 0.61 -3.89 -4.50
CA THR A 31 -0.19 -4.74 -3.63
C THR A 31 -1.59 -4.15 -3.43
N LEU A 32 -1.70 -2.84 -3.15
CA LEU A 32 -2.98 -2.17 -2.99
C LEU A 32 -3.79 -2.21 -4.29
N TRP A 33 -3.16 -2.01 -5.45
CA TRP A 33 -3.79 -2.08 -6.77
C TRP A 33 -4.45 -3.44 -7.04
N LYS A 34 -3.82 -4.54 -6.61
CA LYS A 34 -4.37 -5.90 -6.74
C LYS A 34 -5.51 -6.19 -5.76
N TRP A 35 -5.58 -5.46 -4.65
CA TRP A 35 -6.53 -5.70 -3.56
C TRP A 35 -7.77 -4.83 -3.63
N ASP A 36 -7.59 -3.51 -3.75
CA ASP A 36 -8.67 -2.53 -3.82
C ASP A 36 -8.28 -1.46 -4.84
N LEU A 37 -8.62 -1.73 -6.10
CA LEU A 37 -8.37 -0.83 -7.22
C LEU A 37 -8.98 0.56 -7.00
N ARG A 38 -10.12 0.65 -6.29
CA ARG A 38 -10.78 1.93 -6.00
C ARG A 38 -9.95 2.76 -5.02
N LEU A 39 -9.33 2.14 -4.01
CA LEU A 39 -8.40 2.85 -3.13
C LEU A 39 -7.09 3.19 -3.83
N ALA A 40 -6.53 2.26 -4.62
CA ALA A 40 -5.29 2.51 -5.36
C ALA A 40 -5.42 3.69 -6.34
N SER A 41 -6.57 3.79 -7.04
CA SER A 41 -6.86 4.89 -7.96
C SER A 41 -6.95 6.27 -7.28
N LYS A 42 -7.18 6.34 -5.97
CA LYS A 42 -7.16 7.62 -5.21
C LYS A 42 -5.76 8.12 -4.93
N VAL A 43 -4.78 7.22 -4.98
CA VAL A 43 -3.39 7.49 -4.64
C VAL A 43 -2.55 7.73 -5.88
N ASP A 44 -2.91 7.14 -7.02
CA ASP A 44 -2.20 7.28 -8.29
C ASP A 44 -1.93 8.75 -8.66
N GLY A 45 -0.65 9.13 -8.78
CA GLY A 45 -0.23 10.49 -9.12
C GLY A 45 -0.45 11.55 -8.03
N SER A 46 -0.87 11.15 -6.83
CA SER A 46 -1.07 12.04 -5.69
C SER A 46 0.21 12.20 -4.86
N GLU A 47 0.20 13.14 -3.91
CA GLU A 47 1.31 13.31 -2.97
C GLU A 47 1.49 12.13 -2.01
N ILE A 48 0.50 11.24 -1.84
CA ILE A 48 0.65 10.06 -0.98
C ILE A 48 1.11 8.81 -1.76
N ASP A 49 1.33 8.96 -3.07
CA ASP A 49 1.81 7.88 -3.94
C ASP A 49 3.23 7.43 -3.57
N PRO A 50 3.43 6.18 -3.14
CA PRO A 50 4.74 5.67 -2.80
C PRO A 50 5.45 5.03 -4.01
N TYR A 51 4.84 5.05 -5.20
CA TYR A 51 5.35 4.37 -6.40
C TYR A 51 6.71 4.93 -6.83
N TYR A 52 6.87 6.24 -6.80
CA TYR A 52 8.10 6.93 -7.20
C TYR A 52 9.00 7.23 -6.00
N VAL A 53 10.08 6.45 -5.86
CA VAL A 53 11.07 6.52 -4.76
C VAL A 53 10.40 6.25 -3.40
N GLY A 54 10.93 5.29 -2.63
CA GLY A 54 10.29 4.82 -1.38
C GLY A 54 10.17 5.84 -0.24
N GLU A 55 10.30 7.14 -0.52
CA GLU A 55 10.28 8.29 0.40
C GLU A 55 8.93 8.51 1.10
N ARG A 56 7.87 7.80 0.73
CA ARG A 56 6.51 8.04 1.26
C ARG A 56 5.81 6.81 1.82
N LEU A 57 6.54 5.70 2.04
CA LEU A 57 5.95 4.43 2.50
C LEU A 57 5.18 4.60 3.82
N SER A 58 5.74 5.26 4.83
CA SER A 58 5.07 5.41 6.13
C SER A 58 3.74 6.17 6.01
N GLY A 59 3.74 7.31 5.31
CA GLY A 59 2.52 8.10 5.09
C GLY A 59 1.48 7.34 4.26
N PHE A 60 1.92 6.60 3.24
CA PHE A 60 1.03 5.72 2.48
C PHE A 60 0.39 4.63 3.35
N LEU A 61 1.17 3.96 4.21
CA LEU A 61 0.64 2.93 5.11
C LEU A 61 -0.36 3.51 6.13
N GLU A 62 -0.09 4.70 6.66
CA GLU A 62 -1.03 5.42 7.54
C GLU A 62 -2.33 5.76 6.80
N TRP A 63 -2.24 6.24 5.55
CA TRP A 63 -3.40 6.53 4.71
C TRP A 63 -4.24 5.27 4.45
N VAL A 64 -3.60 4.15 4.08
CA VAL A 64 -4.28 2.86 3.85
C VAL A 64 -4.95 2.37 5.13
N ALA A 65 -4.28 2.45 6.28
CA ALA A 65 -4.86 2.06 7.57
C ALA A 65 -6.13 2.86 7.90
N ALA A 66 -6.13 4.17 7.65
CA ALA A 66 -7.28 5.03 7.87
C ALA A 66 -8.46 4.67 6.95
N HIS A 67 -8.19 4.40 5.67
CA HIS A 67 -9.23 4.11 4.67
C HIS A 67 -9.82 2.71 4.82
N LEU A 68 -9.01 1.70 5.16
CA LEU A 68 -9.50 0.37 5.45
C LEU A 68 -10.26 0.32 6.79
N LYS A 69 -9.94 1.20 7.75
CA LYS A 69 -10.68 1.33 9.03
C LYS A 69 -12.07 1.93 8.83
N ALA A 70 -12.24 2.85 7.88
CA ALA A 70 -13.52 3.46 7.58
C ALA A 70 -14.49 2.56 6.79
N ALA A 71 -13.99 1.45 6.23
CA ALA A 71 -14.78 0.47 5.47
C ALA A 71 -15.26 -0.73 6.32
N SER A 72 -14.84 -0.80 7.60
CA SER A 72 -15.24 -1.79 8.60
C SER A 72 -16.22 -1.18 9.59
#